data_AF-A0A2J6J5X2-F1
#
_entry.id   AF-A0A2J6J5X2-F1
#
_cell.length_a   1.000
_cell.length_b   1.000
_cell.length_c   1.000
_cell.angle_alpha   90.00
_cell.angle_beta   90.00
_cell.angle_gamma   90.00
#
_symmetry.space_group_name_H-M   'P 1'
#
loop_
_entity.id
_entity.type
_entity.pdbx_description
1 polymer ?
#
loop_
_entity_poly.entity_id
_entity_poly.type
_entity_poly.pdbx_seq_one_letter_code
_entity_poly.pdbx_strand_id
1 'polypeptide(L)'
;MEESGRARRGFLKGLVLAGAAGLLLWKYLVPAGETTKKTLLTVNKSELPARGALVFRESRVAIISEGEELYALSLVCSHLGCTVNVTAKQLVCPCHGSVFNRQGEPLKGPAVDPLRRLQIEDRGDALVVMA
;
A
#
# COMPACT_ATOMS: atom_id res chain seq x y z
N MET A 1 29.77 -48.43 19.47
CA MET A 1 29.96 -47.03 19.01
C MET A 1 29.33 -46.73 17.63
N GLU A 2 29.07 -47.72 16.77
CA GLU A 2 28.50 -47.49 15.42
C GLU A 2 27.03 -47.02 15.37
N GLU A 3 26.16 -47.44 16.29
CA GLU A 3 24.74 -47.06 16.26
C GLU A 3 24.50 -45.56 16.46
N SER A 4 25.29 -44.93 17.35
CA SER A 4 25.19 -43.49 17.63
C SER A 4 25.52 -42.64 16.39
N GLY A 5 26.49 -43.08 15.57
CA GLY A 5 26.86 -42.40 14.33
C GLY A 5 25.78 -42.50 13.24
N ARG A 6 25.05 -43.62 13.17
CA ARG A 6 23.96 -43.83 12.21
C ARG A 6 22.73 -42.99 12.56
N ALA A 7 22.37 -42.91 13.84
CA ALA A 7 21.26 -42.09 14.33
C ALA A 7 21.50 -40.59 14.08
N ARG A 8 22.72 -40.09 14.38
CA ARG A 8 23.11 -38.70 14.11
C ARG A 8 23.07 -38.35 12.62
N ARG A 9 23.54 -39.26 11.76
CA ARG A 9 23.50 -39.09 10.29
C ARG A 9 22.07 -39.07 9.74
N GLY A 10 21.18 -39.90 10.28
CA GLY A 10 19.76 -39.90 9.91
C GLY A 10 19.08 -38.57 10.26
N PHE A 11 19.31 -38.09 11.49
CA PHE A 11 18.80 -36.79 11.94
C PHE A 11 19.32 -35.63 11.09
N LEU A 12 20.63 -35.59 10.81
CA LEU A 12 21.24 -34.57 9.95
C LEU A 12 20.67 -34.59 8.52
N LYS A 13 20.47 -35.78 7.92
CA LYS A 13 19.85 -35.89 6.60
C LYS A 13 18.40 -35.40 6.58
N GLY A 14 17.64 -35.69 7.65
CA GLY A 14 16.27 -35.20 7.81
C GLY A 14 16.20 -33.67 7.86
N LEU A 15 17.09 -33.03 8.62
CA LEU A 15 17.18 -31.57 8.67
C LEU A 15 17.52 -30.95 7.31
N VAL A 16 18.45 -31.55 6.56
CA VAL A 16 18.81 -31.07 5.21
C VAL A 16 17.64 -31.19 4.24
N LEU A 17 16.92 -32.32 4.25
CA LEU A 17 15.74 -32.52 3.40
C LEU A 17 14.61 -31.55 3.74
N ALA A 18 14.33 -31.34 5.04
CA ALA A 18 13.33 -30.39 5.49
C ALA A 18 13.71 -28.94 5.12
N GLY A 19 14.98 -28.57 5.26
CA GLY A 19 15.49 -27.25 4.86
C GLY A 19 15.37 -27.03 3.34
N ALA A 20 15.74 -28.03 2.53
CA ALA A 20 15.61 -27.95 1.07
C ALA A 20 14.14 -27.83 0.63
N ALA A 21 13.24 -28.62 1.22
CA ALA A 21 11.81 -28.53 0.97
C ALA A 21 11.24 -27.15 1.39
N GLY A 22 11.68 -26.64 2.55
CA GLY A 22 11.32 -25.30 3.02
C GLY A 22 11.75 -24.19 2.07
N LEU A 23 12.96 -24.26 1.52
CA LEU A 23 13.46 -23.30 0.51
C LEU A 23 12.66 -23.36 -0.80
N LEU A 24 12.25 -24.54 -1.25
CA LEU A 24 11.41 -24.69 -2.44
C LEU A 24 10.00 -24.10 -2.23
N LEU A 25 9.44 -24.28 -1.03
CA LEU A 25 8.14 -23.74 -0.66
C LEU A 25 8.19 -22.23 -0.39
N TRP A 26 9.34 -21.68 0.01
CA TRP A 26 9.53 -20.27 0.33
C TRP A 26 9.08 -19.33 -0.80
N LYS A 27 9.26 -19.73 -2.07
CA LYS A 27 8.81 -18.96 -3.25
C LYS A 27 7.29 -18.77 -3.32
N TYR A 28 6.52 -19.64 -2.67
CA TYR A 28 5.07 -19.56 -2.61
C TYR A 28 4.57 -18.85 -1.35
N LEU A 29 5.41 -18.75 -0.32
CA LEU A 29 5.11 -18.03 0.92
C LEU A 29 5.51 -16.56 0.85
N VAL A 30 6.57 -16.23 0.10
CA VAL A 30 7.03 -14.85 -0.06
C VAL A 30 6.49 -14.26 -1.36
N PRO A 31 5.71 -13.16 -1.30
CA PRO A 31 5.27 -12.48 -2.50
C PRO A 31 6.47 -11.95 -3.27
N ALA A 32 6.50 -12.16 -4.58
CA ALA A 32 7.49 -11.52 -5.45
C ALA A 32 7.33 -10.00 -5.31
N GLY A 33 8.31 -9.33 -4.71
CA GLY A 33 8.30 -7.88 -4.60
C GLY A 33 8.53 -7.26 -5.98
N GLU A 34 7.48 -6.73 -6.61
CA GLU A 34 7.66 -5.84 -7.75
C GLU A 34 8.15 -4.49 -7.24
N THR A 35 9.44 -4.21 -7.49
CA THR A 35 10.11 -2.94 -7.18
C THR A 35 9.83 -1.83 -8.19
N THR A 36 9.05 -2.12 -9.24
CA THR A 36 8.68 -1.14 -10.26
C THR A 36 7.52 -0.31 -9.76
N LYS A 37 7.71 1.01 -9.62
CA LYS A 37 6.63 1.97 -9.35
C LYS A 37 5.51 1.74 -10.36
N LYS A 38 4.36 1.28 -9.88
CA LYS A 38 3.23 0.96 -10.74
C LYS A 38 2.46 2.24 -10.99
N THR A 39 2.27 2.59 -12.26
CA THR A 39 1.32 3.65 -12.64
C THR A 39 -0.08 3.22 -12.23
N LEU A 40 -0.70 4.00 -11.33
CA LEU A 40 -2.04 3.74 -10.81
C LEU A 40 -3.12 4.37 -11.69
N LEU A 41 -2.86 5.58 -12.19
CA LEU A 41 -3.79 6.35 -13.02
C LEU A 41 -3.05 7.48 -13.73
N THR A 42 -3.63 7.90 -14.85
CA THR A 42 -3.22 9.08 -15.63
C THR A 42 -4.45 9.97 -15.79
N VAL A 43 -4.34 11.25 -15.43
CA VAL A 43 -5.46 12.21 -15.45
C VAL A 43 -5.05 13.41 -16.26
N ASN A 44 -5.95 13.91 -17.10
CA ASN A 44 -5.68 15.14 -17.84
C ASN A 44 -5.73 16.34 -16.88
N LYS A 45 -4.77 17.26 -16.99
CA LYS A 45 -4.70 18.42 -16.08
C LYS A 45 -5.92 19.33 -16.17
N SER A 46 -6.61 19.37 -17.30
CA SER A 46 -7.85 20.15 -17.47
C SER A 46 -8.99 19.67 -16.57
N GLU A 47 -8.95 18.42 -16.12
CA GLU A 47 -9.96 17.85 -15.21
C GLU A 47 -9.68 18.20 -13.75
N LEU A 48 -8.46 18.66 -13.41
CA LEU A 48 -8.05 18.96 -12.04
C LEU A 48 -8.76 20.22 -11.52
N PRO A 49 -9.42 20.14 -10.35
CA PRO A 49 -10.08 21.30 -9.77
C PRO A 49 -9.05 22.28 -9.22
N ALA A 50 -9.33 23.58 -9.36
CA ALA A 50 -8.53 24.64 -8.74
C ALA A 50 -8.50 24.55 -7.20
N ARG A 51 -9.56 23.99 -6.60
CA ARG A 51 -9.64 23.66 -5.17
C ARG A 51 -10.58 22.49 -4.95
N GLY A 52 -10.22 21.55 -4.09
CA GLY A 52 -11.09 20.42 -3.73
C GLY A 52 -10.39 19.08 -3.87
N ALA A 53 -11.14 18.05 -4.26
CA ALA A 53 -10.61 16.71 -4.45
C ALA A 53 -11.30 15.99 -5.62
N LEU A 54 -10.52 15.33 -6.47
CA LEU A 54 -10.99 14.31 -7.40
C LEU A 54 -10.75 12.93 -6.80
N VAL A 55 -11.77 12.07 -6.85
CA VAL A 55 -11.74 10.76 -6.20
C VAL A 55 -11.91 9.67 -7.24
N PHE A 56 -10.88 8.83 -7.37
CA PHE A 56 -10.88 7.63 -8.21
C PHE A 56 -11.12 6.41 -7.33
N ARG A 57 -12.37 5.94 -7.27
CA ARG A 57 -12.76 4.86 -6.34
C ARG A 57 -12.15 3.51 -6.70
N GLU A 58 -12.03 3.20 -8.00
CA GLU A 58 -11.46 1.94 -8.48
C GLU A 58 -9.97 1.82 -8.11
N SER A 59 -9.18 2.84 -8.44
CA SER A 59 -7.76 2.91 -8.06
C SER A 59 -7.53 3.25 -6.58
N ARG A 60 -8.59 3.61 -5.84
CA ARG A 60 -8.56 4.10 -4.44
C ARG A 60 -7.56 5.26 -4.26
N VAL A 61 -7.67 6.28 -5.10
CA VAL A 61 -6.81 7.47 -5.05
C VAL A 61 -7.67 8.72 -4.94
N ALA A 62 -7.21 9.69 -4.13
CA ALA A 62 -7.70 11.06 -4.18
C ALA A 62 -6.59 12.00 -4.64
N ILE A 63 -6.86 12.82 -5.65
CA ILE A 63 -6.04 13.97 -6.02
C ILE A 63 -6.66 15.18 -5.35
N ILE A 64 -5.91 15.85 -4.48
CA ILE A 64 -6.37 16.98 -3.69
C ILE A 64 -5.60 18.24 -4.13
N SER A 65 -6.37 19.32 -4.31
CA SER A 65 -5.85 20.65 -4.62
C SER A 65 -6.24 21.62 -3.51
N GLU A 66 -5.25 22.18 -2.82
CA GLU A 66 -5.40 23.16 -1.74
C GLU A 66 -4.51 24.39 -2.00
N GLY A 67 -5.04 25.33 -2.79
CA GLY A 67 -4.30 26.53 -3.16
C GLY A 67 -3.22 26.20 -4.18
N GLU A 68 -1.96 26.38 -3.79
CA GLU A 68 -0.81 26.03 -4.64
C GLU A 68 -0.36 24.57 -4.46
N GLU A 69 -0.88 23.86 -3.46
CA GLU A 69 -0.52 22.46 -3.22
C GLU A 69 -1.43 21.51 -4.00
N LEU A 70 -0.83 20.70 -4.87
CA LEU A 70 -1.47 19.57 -5.53
C LEU A 70 -0.80 18.28 -5.09
N TYR A 71 -1.59 17.32 -4.62
CA TYR A 71 -1.05 16.04 -4.15
C TYR A 71 -2.02 14.88 -4.30
N ALA A 72 -1.47 13.66 -4.28
CA ALA A 72 -2.25 12.43 -4.31
C ALA A 72 -2.12 11.64 -3.01
N LEU A 73 -3.25 11.13 -2.51
CA LEU A 73 -3.33 10.23 -1.36
C LEU A 73 -3.92 8.88 -1.79
N SER A 74 -3.35 7.81 -1.25
CA SER A 74 -4.00 6.51 -1.23
C SER A 74 -5.19 6.55 -0.27
N LEU A 75 -6.37 6.17 -0.76
CA LEU A 75 -7.57 6.01 0.04
C LEU A 75 -7.64 4.64 0.72
N VAL A 76 -6.54 3.89 0.77
CA VAL A 76 -6.45 2.64 1.53
C VAL A 76 -6.22 2.96 3.00
N CYS A 77 -7.22 2.71 3.83
CA CYS A 77 -7.13 2.94 5.27
C CYS A 77 -6.00 2.09 5.88
N SER A 78 -5.11 2.73 6.64
CA SER A 78 -3.99 2.07 7.34
C SER A 78 -4.41 1.07 8.42
N HIS A 79 -5.68 1.04 8.82
CA HIS A 79 -6.19 0.02 9.74
C HIS A 79 -6.26 -1.36 9.08
N LEU A 80 -7.21 -1.56 8.17
CA LEU A 80 -7.48 -2.87 7.53
C LEU A 80 -7.76 -2.75 6.02
N GLY A 81 -7.37 -1.63 5.40
CA GLY A 81 -7.37 -1.50 3.94
C GLY A 81 -8.69 -1.10 3.28
N CYS A 82 -9.74 -0.77 4.05
CA CYS A 82 -10.99 -0.21 3.50
C CYS A 82 -10.74 1.10 2.73
N THR A 83 -11.59 1.37 1.74
CA THR A 83 -11.56 2.64 1.01
C THR A 83 -12.09 3.78 1.87
N VAL A 84 -11.27 4.81 2.07
CA VAL A 84 -11.59 6.02 2.83
C VAL A 84 -12.42 6.98 1.98
N ASN A 85 -13.46 7.57 2.58
CA ASN A 85 -14.28 8.59 1.93
C ASN A 85 -13.67 9.98 2.14
N VAL A 86 -13.63 10.78 1.08
CA VAL A 86 -13.20 12.18 1.13
C VAL A 86 -14.42 13.06 1.39
N THR A 87 -14.35 13.89 2.44
CA THR A 87 -15.37 14.91 2.74
C THR A 87 -14.77 16.31 2.58
N ALA A 88 -15.59 17.35 2.77
CA ALA A 88 -15.15 18.75 2.70
C ALA A 88 -14.06 19.10 3.73
N LYS A 89 -14.03 18.43 4.89
CA LYS A 89 -13.11 18.77 5.99
C LYS A 89 -12.12 17.66 6.32
N GLN A 90 -12.53 16.41 6.18
CA GLN A 90 -11.79 15.26 6.69
C GLN A 90 -11.91 14.05 5.76
N LEU A 91 -11.05 13.06 5.97
CA LEU A 91 -11.12 11.77 5.32
C LEU A 91 -11.61 10.74 6.34
N VAL A 92 -12.70 10.02 6.02
CA VAL A 92 -13.40 9.16 6.98
C VAL A 92 -13.51 7.74 6.45
N CYS A 93 -12.98 6.78 7.20
CA CYS A 93 -13.10 5.36 6.91
C CYS A 93 -14.47 4.84 7.39
N PRO A 94 -15.34 4.34 6.50
CA PRO A 94 -16.69 3.91 6.88
C PRO A 94 -16.72 2.59 7.66
N CYS A 95 -15.63 1.81 7.65
CA CYS A 95 -15.62 0.48 8.27
C CYS A 95 -15.59 0.52 9.80
N HIS A 96 -14.71 1.34 10.38
CA HIS A 96 -14.51 1.42 11.84
C HIS A 96 -14.38 2.86 12.34
N GLY A 97 -14.69 3.85 11.50
CA GLY A 97 -14.76 5.26 11.90
C GLY A 97 -13.42 5.95 12.10
N SER A 98 -12.32 5.42 11.54
CA SER A 98 -11.05 6.15 11.53
C SER A 98 -11.18 7.46 10.76
N VAL A 99 -10.62 8.53 11.31
CA VAL A 99 -10.68 9.87 10.74
C VAL A 99 -9.25 10.34 10.48
N PHE A 100 -9.03 10.93 9.31
CA PHE A 100 -7.78 11.55 8.91
C PHE A 100 -8.01 13.01 8.54
N ASN A 101 -7.00 13.87 8.73
CA ASN A 101 -7.02 15.23 8.21
C ASN A 101 -6.84 15.23 6.68
N ARG A 102 -6.89 16.41 6.05
CA ARG A 102 -6.76 16.57 4.58
C ARG A 102 -5.42 16.10 4.02
N GLN A 103 -4.39 16.09 4.85
CA GLN A 103 -3.03 15.64 4.53
C GLN A 103 -2.85 14.13 4.72
N GLY A 104 -3.85 13.43 5.26
CA GLY A 104 -3.83 11.99 5.49
C GLY A 104 -3.38 11.57 6.89
N GLU A 105 -3.11 12.52 7.80
CA GLU A 105 -2.69 12.21 9.17
C GLU A 105 -3.86 11.74 10.03
N PRO A 106 -3.67 10.73 10.90
CA PRO A 106 -4.74 10.21 11.73
C PRO A 106 -5.16 11.22 12.80
N LEU A 107 -6.47 11.46 12.89
CA LEU A 107 -7.10 12.28 13.93
C LEU A 107 -7.89 11.42 14.92
N LYS A 108 -8.43 10.28 14.47
CA LYS A 108 -9.20 9.34 15.28
C LYS A 108 -8.95 7.91 14.82
N GLY A 109 -8.64 7.04 15.78
CA GLY A 109 -8.40 5.60 15.56
C GLY A 109 -9.65 4.83 15.13
N PRO A 110 -9.52 3.52 14.82
CA PRO A 110 -8.38 2.65 15.17
C PRO A 110 -7.10 2.79 14.32
N ALA A 111 -7.15 3.42 13.14
CA ALA A 111 -5.94 3.70 12.36
C ALA A 111 -4.98 4.63 13.12
N VAL A 112 -3.70 4.25 13.20
CA VAL A 112 -2.64 5.03 13.88
C VAL A 112 -1.56 5.54 12.92
N ASP A 113 -1.49 5.00 11.70
CA ASP A 113 -0.56 5.45 10.67
C ASP A 113 -1.27 6.38 9.66
N PRO A 114 -0.55 7.35 9.08
CA PRO A 114 -1.10 8.20 8.03
C PRO A 114 -1.43 7.43 6.75
N LEU A 115 -2.33 8.02 5.95
CA LEU A 115 -2.57 7.56 4.58
C LEU A 115 -1.32 7.79 3.72
N ARG A 116 -1.02 6.83 2.84
CA ARG A 116 0.16 6.90 1.98
C ARG A 116 0.04 8.06 0.98
N ARG A 117 1.04 8.95 0.96
CA ARG A 117 1.28 9.91 -0.14
C ARG A 117 1.73 9.15 -1.38
N LEU A 118 1.03 9.39 -2.49
CA LEU A 118 1.38 8.81 -3.78
C LEU A 118 2.25 9.79 -4.57
N GLN A 119 3.15 9.26 -5.38
CA GLN A 119 3.99 10.10 -6.22
C GLN A 119 3.18 10.58 -7.42
N ILE A 120 3.32 11.87 -7.73
CA ILE A 120 2.75 12.47 -8.92
C ILE A 120 3.89 12.90 -9.84
N GLU A 121 3.75 12.60 -11.13
CA GLU A 121 4.68 13.00 -12.18
C GLU A 121 3.91 13.85 -13.19
N ASP A 122 4.45 15.03 -13.46
CA ASP A 122 3.91 15.93 -14.47
C ASP A 122 4.42 15.53 -15.86
N ARG A 123 3.49 15.20 -16.77
CA ARG A 123 3.77 14.87 -18.16
C ARG A 123 3.01 15.79 -19.11
N GLY A 124 3.33 17.08 -19.06
CA GLY A 124 2.79 18.07 -20.00
C GLY A 124 1.30 18.29 -19.79
N ASP A 125 0.46 17.61 -20.56
CA ASP A 125 -1.01 17.70 -20.47
C ASP A 125 -1.61 16.74 -19.43
N ALA A 126 -0.84 15.78 -18.94
CA ALA A 126 -1.30 14.75 -18.02
C ALA A 126 -0.53 14.75 -16.69
N LEU A 127 -1.22 14.36 -15.63
CA LEU A 127 -0.66 14.03 -14.33
C LEU A 127 -0.70 12.51 -14.15
N VAL A 128 0.45 11.90 -13.91
CA VAL A 128 0.58 10.45 -13.69
C VAL A 128 0.76 10.20 -12.21
N VAL A 129 -0.08 9.33 -11.61
CA VAL A 129 0.06 8.94 -10.20
C VAL A 129 0.63 7.54 -10.09
N MET A 130 1.60 7.36 -9.20
CA MET A 130 2.37 6.12 -9.02
C MET A 130 2.32 5.65 -7.56
N ALA A 131 2.29 4.32 -7.38
CA ALA A 131 2.37 3.62 -6.09
C ALA A 131 3.76 3.05 -5.79
#